data_AF-A0A4R7HYW3-F1
#
_entry.id   AF-A0A4R7HYW3-F1
#
_cell.length_a   1.000
_cell.length_b   1.000
_cell.length_c   1.000
_cell.angle_alpha   90.00
_cell.angle_beta   90.00
_cell.angle_gamma   90.00
#
_symmetry.space_group_name_H-M   'P 1'
#
loop_
_entity.id
_entity.type
_entity.pdbx_description
1 polymer ?
#
loop_
_entity_poly.entity_id
_entity_poly.type
_entity_poly.pdbx_seq_one_letter_code
_entity_poly.pdbx_strand_id
1 'polypeptide(L)'
;MFQPGDRVRWLTTGDDGLPLTRYGFVGGLNGDHSRVAVMLDGHLKGDTVIPHSELAPVEVGTVELRLYGADLLDDPSLRQGLVSLWEAEADQAGLEIAHVRCLGTGVREHESSFALAEVMAVGRAWVLVAMPDHTAPDVICVKAAPLR
;
A
#
# COMPACT_ATOMS: atom_id res chain seq x y z
N MET A 1 6.84 -16.76 -5.93
CA MET A 1 8.31 -16.73 -5.78
C MET A 1 8.78 -15.58 -6.64
N PHE A 2 9.60 -14.69 -6.09
CA PHE A 2 10.09 -13.53 -6.82
C PHE A 2 11.06 -13.90 -7.93
N GLN A 3 11.04 -13.12 -9.01
CA GLN A 3 11.94 -13.20 -10.15
C GLN A 3 12.62 -11.84 -10.37
N PRO A 4 13.84 -11.80 -10.92
CA PRO A 4 14.47 -10.55 -11.32
C PRO A 4 13.55 -9.71 -12.21
N GLY A 5 13.40 -8.43 -11.86
CA GLY A 5 12.48 -7.50 -12.51
C GLY A 5 11.10 -7.39 -11.85
N ASP A 6 10.74 -8.28 -10.92
CA ASP A 6 9.48 -8.16 -10.18
C ASP A 6 9.47 -6.88 -9.34
N ARG A 7 8.32 -6.19 -9.36
CA ARG A 7 8.05 -5.04 -8.49
C ARG A 7 7.66 -5.52 -7.10
N VAL A 8 8.34 -5.02 -6.06
CA VAL A 8 8.15 -5.44 -4.67
C VAL A 8 7.96 -4.27 -3.73
N ARG A 9 7.17 -4.50 -2.68
CA ARG A 9 7.08 -3.62 -1.51
C ARG A 9 7.87 -4.24 -0.35
N TRP A 10 8.53 -3.39 0.42
CA TRP A 10 9.18 -3.73 1.67
C TRP A 10 8.61 -2.85 2.77
N LEU A 11 8.02 -3.48 3.79
CA LEU A 11 7.63 -2.79 5.01
C LEU A 11 8.81 -2.83 5.98
N THR A 12 9.32 -1.66 6.32
CA THR A 12 10.47 -1.50 7.22
C THR A 12 10.19 -0.40 8.25
N THR A 13 11.20 -0.04 9.02
CA THR A 13 11.14 1.07 9.98
C THR A 13 12.09 2.17 9.50
N GLY A 14 11.61 3.41 9.46
CA GLY A 14 12.43 4.58 9.17
C GLY A 14 13.43 4.88 10.27
N ASP A 15 14.36 5.79 9.99
CA ASP A 15 15.37 6.25 10.96
C ASP A 15 14.75 6.97 12.18
N ASP A 16 13.50 7.42 12.02
CA ASP A 16 12.65 8.02 13.06
C ASP A 16 11.92 6.98 13.93
N GLY A 17 12.07 5.68 13.63
CA GLY A 17 11.39 4.61 14.34
C GLY A 17 9.95 4.35 13.89
N LEU A 18 9.47 5.03 12.83
CA LEU A 18 8.11 4.87 12.33
C LEU A 18 8.05 3.84 11.19
N PRO A 19 6.92 3.12 11.01
CA PRO A 19 6.73 2.23 9.87
C PRO A 19 6.89 2.98 8.55
N LEU A 20 7.65 2.40 7.62
CA LEU A 20 7.96 2.96 6.32
C LEU A 20 7.79 1.89 5.24
N THR A 21 6.98 2.19 4.22
CA THR A 21 6.90 1.36 3.02
C THR A 21 7.91 1.85 2.00
N ARG A 22 8.69 0.93 1.42
CA ARG A 22 9.59 1.20 0.29
C ARG A 22 9.24 0.29 -0.88
N TYR A 23 9.47 0.80 -2.09
CA TYR A 23 9.28 0.03 -3.31
C TYR A 23 10.61 -0.13 -4.04
N GLY A 24 10.67 -1.16 -4.89
CA GLY A 24 11.84 -1.44 -5.69
C GLY A 24 11.62 -2.60 -6.64
N PHE A 25 12.70 -3.00 -7.31
CA PHE A 25 12.72 -4.14 -8.21
C PHE A 25 13.67 -5.20 -7.72
N VAL A 26 13.28 -6.46 -7.87
CA VAL A 26 14.16 -7.60 -7.57
C VAL A 26 15.33 -7.59 -8.55
N GLY A 27 16.56 -7.47 -8.05
CA GLY A 27 17.79 -7.60 -8.82
C GLY A 27 18.26 -9.06 -8.91
N GLY A 28 18.01 -9.86 -7.87
CA GLY A 28 18.40 -11.27 -7.83
C GLY A 28 18.06 -11.95 -6.51
N LEU A 29 18.22 -13.27 -6.46
CA LEU A 29 18.03 -14.07 -5.26
C LEU A 29 19.33 -14.76 -4.88
N ASN A 30 19.53 -15.03 -3.60
CA ASN A 30 20.60 -15.91 -3.15
C ASN A 30 20.26 -17.39 -3.47
N GLY A 31 21.25 -18.29 -3.40
CA GLY A 31 21.08 -19.68 -3.84
C GLY A 31 20.00 -20.49 -3.10
N ASP A 32 19.64 -20.10 -1.88
CA ASP A 32 18.55 -20.74 -1.09
C ASP A 32 17.23 -19.94 -1.10
N HIS A 33 17.19 -18.81 -1.82
CA HIS A 33 16.04 -17.93 -2.00
C HIS A 33 15.51 -17.30 -0.70
N SER A 34 16.24 -17.40 0.42
CA SER A 34 15.86 -16.77 1.69
C SER A 34 16.06 -15.25 1.68
N ARG A 35 16.93 -14.75 0.79
CA ARG A 35 17.23 -13.32 0.66
C ARG A 35 17.15 -12.87 -0.77
N VAL A 36 16.64 -11.66 -0.94
CA VAL A 36 16.38 -11.05 -2.23
C VAL A 36 17.15 -9.74 -2.29
N ALA A 37 17.98 -9.59 -3.31
CA ALA A 37 18.62 -8.33 -3.64
C ALA A 37 17.58 -7.43 -4.33
N VAL A 38 17.31 -6.26 -3.78
CA VAL A 38 16.30 -5.32 -4.26
C VAL A 38 16.96 -3.97 -4.56
N MET A 39 16.79 -3.50 -5.79
CA MET A 39 17.11 -2.14 -6.17
C MET A 39 15.92 -1.24 -5.77
N LEU A 40 16.07 -0.53 -4.65
CA LEU A 40 15.03 0.35 -4.10
C LEU A 40 14.92 1.65 -4.91
N ASP A 41 13.71 2.18 -5.01
CA ASP A 41 13.49 3.45 -5.72
C ASP A 41 14.19 4.61 -5.03
N GLY A 42 14.74 5.52 -5.85
CA GLY A 42 15.45 6.70 -5.36
C GLY A 42 16.78 6.38 -4.65
N HIS A 43 17.14 5.12 -4.46
CA HIS A 43 18.41 4.71 -3.88
C HIS A 43 19.46 4.55 -4.98
N LEU A 44 20.44 5.46 -4.98
CA LEU A 44 21.57 5.41 -5.92
C LEU A 44 22.67 4.42 -5.51
N LYS A 45 22.56 3.81 -4.31
CA LYS A 45 23.57 2.91 -3.75
C LYS A 45 23.10 1.46 -3.81
N GLY A 46 23.49 0.75 -4.86
CA GLY A 46 23.49 -0.72 -4.96
C GLY A 46 22.19 -1.43 -4.56
N ASP A 47 22.24 -2.77 -4.55
CA ASP A 47 21.09 -3.56 -4.12
C ASP A 47 21.05 -3.70 -2.60
N THR A 48 19.85 -3.57 -2.03
CA THR A 48 19.59 -3.86 -0.61
C THR A 48 19.16 -5.32 -0.48
N VAL A 49 19.84 -6.10 0.36
CA VAL A 49 19.55 -7.53 0.52
C VAL A 49 18.56 -7.76 1.67
N ILE A 50 17.31 -8.04 1.32
CA ILE A 50 16.16 -8.11 2.24
C ILE A 50 15.71 -9.57 2.40
N PRO A 51 15.31 -10.02 3.60
CA PRO A 51 14.69 -11.34 3.77
C PRO A 51 13.42 -11.48 2.91
N HIS A 52 13.25 -12.62 2.24
CA HIS A 52 12.06 -12.87 1.43
C HIS A 52 10.75 -12.67 2.21
N SER A 53 10.74 -13.00 3.51
CA SER A 53 9.56 -12.87 4.39
C SER A 53 9.12 -11.42 4.63
N GLU A 54 9.98 -10.44 4.38
CA GLU A 54 9.66 -9.01 4.55
C GLU A 54 9.20 -8.34 3.26
N LEU A 55 9.27 -9.06 2.14
CA LEU A 55 8.84 -8.57 0.83
C LEU A 55 7.45 -9.09 0.47
N ALA A 56 6.66 -8.23 -0.15
CA ALA A 56 5.43 -8.63 -0.82
C ALA A 56 5.45 -8.15 -2.28
N PRO A 57 4.81 -8.88 -3.21
CA PRO A 57 4.61 -8.38 -4.56
C PRO A 57 3.77 -7.10 -4.53
N VAL A 58 4.04 -6.20 -5.47
CA VAL A 58 3.18 -5.02 -5.68
C VAL A 58 1.99 -5.41 -6.54
N GLU A 59 0.82 -5.36 -5.93
CA GLU A 59 -0.49 -5.57 -6.52
C GLU A 59 -1.44 -4.53 -5.93
N VAL A 60 -2.56 -4.26 -6.62
CA VAL A 60 -3.56 -3.30 -6.18
C VAL A 60 -4.04 -3.58 -4.74
N GLY A 61 -4.23 -4.85 -4.40
CA GLY A 61 -4.65 -5.27 -3.05
C GLY A 61 -3.54 -5.33 -2.01
N THR A 62 -2.27 -5.18 -2.40
CA THR A 62 -1.12 -5.20 -1.48
C THR A 62 -0.56 -3.81 -1.21
N VAL A 63 -0.97 -2.76 -1.94
CA VAL A 63 -0.62 -1.38 -1.62
C VAL A 63 -1.51 -0.87 -0.49
N GLU A 64 -0.87 -0.47 0.60
CA GLU A 64 -1.52 -0.01 1.82
C GLU A 64 -0.92 1.34 2.22
N LEU A 65 -1.78 2.33 2.39
CA LEU A 65 -1.43 3.61 3.01
C LEU A 65 -1.73 3.50 4.51
N ARG A 66 -0.74 3.84 5.35
CA ARG A 66 -0.88 3.83 6.81
C ARG A 66 -0.59 5.22 7.37
N LEU A 67 -1.53 5.79 8.10
CA LEU A 67 -1.45 7.15 8.64
C LEU A 67 -1.86 7.16 10.11
N TYR A 68 -1.16 7.94 10.93
CA TYR A 68 -1.61 8.20 12.30
C TYR A 68 -2.70 9.28 12.31
N GLY A 69 -3.77 9.06 13.07
CA GLY A 69 -4.85 10.03 13.25
C GLY A 69 -6.22 9.35 13.21
N ALA A 70 -6.81 9.09 14.39
CA ALA A 70 -8.14 8.50 14.48
C ALA A 70 -9.23 9.39 13.86
N ASP A 71 -9.02 10.72 13.88
CA ASP A 71 -9.90 11.73 13.31
C ASP A 71 -10.04 11.63 11.77
N LEU A 72 -9.07 11.02 11.08
CA LEU A 72 -9.10 10.80 9.64
C LEU A 72 -10.32 9.98 9.19
N LEU A 73 -10.82 9.08 10.05
CA LEU A 73 -12.05 8.34 9.80
C LEU A 73 -13.28 9.00 10.40
N ASP A 74 -13.18 9.69 11.54
CA ASP A 74 -14.34 10.28 12.19
C ASP A 74 -14.85 11.53 11.48
N ASP A 75 -13.95 12.35 10.93
CA ASP A 75 -14.30 13.54 10.15
C ASP A 75 -14.59 13.17 8.68
N PRO A 76 -15.86 13.25 8.20
CA PRO A 76 -16.20 12.94 6.82
C PRO A 76 -15.47 13.80 5.78
N SER A 77 -15.05 15.02 6.15
CA SER A 77 -14.35 15.94 5.24
C SER A 77 -12.91 15.52 4.96
N LEU A 78 -12.27 14.79 5.89
CA LEU A 78 -10.89 14.32 5.75
C LEU A 78 -10.75 13.06 4.91
N ARG A 79 -11.79 12.22 4.88
CA ARG A 79 -11.76 10.91 4.18
C ARG A 79 -11.45 11.00 2.69
N GLN A 80 -11.78 12.11 2.03
CA GLN A 80 -11.43 12.30 0.62
C GLN A 80 -9.94 12.51 0.40
N GLY A 81 -9.24 13.15 1.35
CA GLY A 81 -7.79 13.25 1.31
C GLY A 81 -7.11 11.88 1.35
N LEU A 82 -7.70 10.90 2.05
CA LEU A 82 -7.18 9.53 2.09
C LEU A 82 -7.18 8.85 0.73
N VAL A 83 -8.16 9.13 -0.13
CA VAL A 83 -8.21 8.60 -1.50
C VAL A 83 -7.03 9.14 -2.30
N SER A 84 -6.83 10.46 -2.29
CA SER A 84 -5.73 11.11 -3.02
C SER A 84 -4.35 10.67 -2.52
N LEU A 85 -4.19 10.48 -1.19
CA LEU A 85 -2.95 9.97 -0.63
C LEU A 85 -2.69 8.52 -1.04
N TRP A 86 -3.73 7.68 -1.11
CA TRP A 86 -3.57 6.31 -1.57
C TRP A 86 -3.27 6.24 -3.07
N GLU A 87 -3.87 7.10 -3.89
CA GLU A 87 -3.52 7.22 -5.30
C GLU A 87 -2.04 7.58 -5.50
N ALA A 88 -1.52 8.53 -4.71
CA ALA A 88 -0.11 8.88 -4.74
C ALA A 88 0.79 7.71 -4.32
N GLU A 89 0.38 6.95 -3.29
CA GLU A 89 1.08 5.74 -2.86
C GLU A 89 1.07 4.66 -3.96
N ALA A 90 -0.06 4.48 -4.65
CA ALA A 90 -0.19 3.55 -5.77
C ALA A 90 0.70 3.95 -6.96
N ASP A 91 0.76 5.24 -7.29
CA ASP A 91 1.66 5.78 -8.32
C ASP A 91 3.13 5.54 -7.96
N GLN A 92 3.51 5.81 -6.71
CA GLN A 92 4.86 5.52 -6.21
C GLN A 92 5.17 4.00 -6.25
N ALA A 93 4.19 3.15 -5.98
CA ALA A 93 4.32 1.71 -6.13
C ALA A 93 4.48 1.26 -7.59
N GLY A 94 4.16 2.13 -8.56
CA GLY A 94 4.18 1.84 -9.99
C GLY A 94 2.94 1.09 -10.48
N LEU A 95 1.82 1.21 -9.76
CA LEU A 95 0.55 0.61 -10.18
C LEU A 95 -0.13 1.46 -11.27
N GLU A 96 -0.60 0.81 -12.31
CA GLU A 96 -1.44 1.44 -13.32
C GLU A 96 -2.90 1.46 -12.88
N ILE A 97 -3.34 2.60 -12.36
CA ILE A 97 -4.72 2.85 -11.97
C ILE A 97 -5.46 3.52 -13.14
N ALA A 98 -6.47 2.85 -13.69
CA ALA A 98 -7.19 3.34 -14.86
C ALA A 98 -8.17 4.48 -14.51
N HIS A 99 -8.89 4.34 -13.40
CA HIS A 99 -9.69 5.42 -12.83
C HIS A 99 -10.02 5.16 -11.36
N VAL A 100 -10.29 6.25 -10.64
CA VAL A 100 -10.82 6.24 -9.29
C VAL A 100 -12.10 7.09 -9.25
N ARG A 101 -13.15 6.55 -8.64
CA ARG A 101 -14.44 7.22 -8.46
C ARG A 101 -14.78 7.29 -6.99
N CYS A 102 -14.70 8.49 -6.41
CA CYS A 102 -15.03 8.71 -5.01
C CYS A 102 -16.51 8.44 -4.69
N LEU A 103 -16.76 7.85 -3.52
CA LEU A 103 -18.09 7.56 -2.97
C LEU A 103 -18.53 8.65 -1.98
N GLY A 104 -18.51 9.92 -2.40
CA GLY A 104 -18.86 11.06 -1.53
C GLY A 104 -17.88 11.18 -0.36
N THR A 105 -18.36 11.24 0.88
CA THR A 105 -17.51 11.21 2.09
C THR A 105 -17.28 9.79 2.62
N GLY A 106 -17.37 8.79 1.74
CA GLY A 106 -17.31 7.37 2.07
C GLY A 106 -18.65 6.81 2.57
N VAL A 107 -18.85 5.52 2.27
CA VAL A 107 -19.99 4.71 2.71
C VAL A 107 -19.52 3.79 3.82
N ARG A 108 -20.18 3.83 4.98
CA ARG A 108 -19.85 2.94 6.09
C ARG A 108 -20.12 1.48 5.68
N GLU A 109 -19.12 0.63 5.79
CA GLU A 109 -19.21 -0.80 5.44
C GLU A 109 -19.40 -1.68 6.70
N HIS A 110 -18.61 -1.42 7.74
CA HIS A 110 -18.69 -2.06 9.07
C HIS A 110 -18.61 -1.01 10.20
N GLU A 111 -18.62 -1.43 11.47
CA GLU A 111 -18.64 -0.52 12.64
C GLU A 111 -17.60 0.62 12.56
N SER A 112 -16.39 0.33 12.05
CA SER A 112 -15.30 1.31 11.95
C SER A 112 -14.67 1.42 10.56
N SER A 113 -15.23 0.79 9.51
CA SER A 113 -14.67 0.86 8.15
C SER A 113 -15.55 1.64 7.19
N PHE A 114 -14.91 2.31 6.23
CA PHE A 114 -15.56 3.09 5.20
C PHE A 114 -15.03 2.72 3.81
N ALA A 115 -15.93 2.38 2.90
CA ALA A 115 -15.66 2.35 1.47
C ALA A 115 -15.56 3.79 0.96
N LEU A 116 -14.39 4.19 0.45
CA LEU A 116 -14.09 5.57 0.08
C LEU A 116 -14.23 5.84 -1.42
N ALA A 117 -13.87 4.87 -2.26
CA ALA A 117 -13.87 5.00 -3.71
C ALA A 117 -14.00 3.64 -4.38
N GLU A 118 -14.48 3.63 -5.63
CA GLU A 118 -14.29 2.52 -6.56
C GLU A 118 -13.02 2.76 -7.36
N VAL A 119 -12.22 1.71 -7.55
CA VAL A 119 -10.94 1.76 -8.26
C VAL A 119 -10.96 0.73 -9.38
N MET A 120 -10.58 1.14 -10.59
CA MET A 120 -10.39 0.23 -11.72
C MET A 120 -8.90 0.10 -12.00
N ALA A 121 -8.40 -1.13 -11.99
CA ALA A 121 -7.00 -1.43 -12.26
C ALA A 121 -6.88 -2.80 -12.92
N VAL A 122 -6.08 -2.90 -13.97
CA VAL A 122 -5.84 -4.13 -14.74
C VAL A 122 -7.16 -4.81 -15.18
N GLY A 123 -8.13 -4.01 -15.62
CA GLY A 123 -9.44 -4.49 -16.08
C GLY A 123 -10.36 -5.06 -14.99
N ARG A 124 -10.01 -4.88 -13.71
CA ARG A 124 -10.81 -5.35 -12.55
C ARG A 124 -11.22 -4.18 -11.67
N ALA A 125 -12.46 -4.24 -11.16
CA ALA A 125 -12.99 -3.31 -10.19
C ALA A 125 -12.62 -3.71 -8.75
N TRP A 126 -12.30 -2.70 -7.95
CA TRP A 126 -11.93 -2.77 -6.55
C TRP A 126 -12.67 -1.67 -5.78
N VAL A 127 -12.74 -1.82 -4.46
CA VAL A 127 -13.20 -0.79 -3.54
C VAL A 127 -12.04 -0.38 -2.66
N LEU A 128 -11.76 0.92 -2.60
CA LEU A 128 -10.82 1.48 -1.65
C LEU A 128 -11.50 1.58 -0.29
N VAL A 129 -10.97 0.90 0.71
CA VAL A 129 -11.54 0.84 2.06
C VAL A 129 -10.54 1.44 3.04
N ALA A 130 -11.03 2.29 3.94
CA ALA A 130 -10.27 2.78 5.09
C ALA A 130 -10.83 2.19 6.38
N MET A 131 -9.92 1.74 7.26
CA MET A 131 -10.24 1.10 8.53
C MET A 131 -9.12 1.32 9.55
N PRO A 132 -9.41 1.34 10.86
CA PRO A 132 -8.37 1.32 11.88
C PRO A 132 -7.55 0.03 11.79
N ASP A 133 -6.26 0.13 12.07
CA ASP A 133 -5.42 -1.05 12.21
C ASP A 133 -5.82 -1.85 13.45
N HIS A 134 -5.88 -3.18 13.32
CA HIS A 134 -6.31 -4.07 14.40
C HIS A 134 -5.37 -4.07 15.61
N THR A 135 -4.09 -3.79 15.40
CA THR A 135 -3.05 -3.80 16.45
C THR A 135 -2.72 -2.40 16.96
N ALA A 136 -3.04 -1.36 16.19
CA ALA A 136 -2.82 0.04 16.56
C ALA A 136 -4.03 0.90 16.10
N PRO A 137 -5.10 1.02 16.91
CA PRO A 137 -6.34 1.70 16.50
C PRO A 137 -6.18 3.17 16.07
N ASP A 138 -5.13 3.85 16.53
CA ASP A 138 -4.80 5.23 16.12
C ASP A 138 -4.16 5.32 14.74
N VAL A 139 -3.85 4.18 14.11
CA VAL A 139 -3.34 4.08 12.74
C VAL A 139 -4.49 3.70 11.83
N ILE A 140 -4.73 4.52 10.81
CA ILE A 140 -5.70 4.24 9.75
C ILE A 140 -4.98 3.56 8.59
N CYS A 141 -5.51 2.43 8.16
CA CYS A 141 -5.08 1.69 6.99
C CYS A 141 -6.08 1.91 5.84
N VAL A 142 -5.57 2.31 4.68
CA VAL A 142 -6.34 2.49 3.45
C VAL A 142 -5.79 1.53 2.39
N LYS A 143 -6.66 0.67 1.85
CA LYS A 143 -6.28 -0.34 0.86
C LYS A 143 -7.41 -0.74 -0.06
N ALA A 144 -7.06 -1.24 -1.25
CA ALA A 144 -8.04 -1.76 -2.18
C ALA A 144 -8.44 -3.19 -1.82
N ALA A 145 -9.73 -3.47 -1.81
CA ALA A 145 -10.31 -4.81 -1.68
C ALA A 145 -11.09 -5.15 -2.95
N PRO A 146 -11.15 -6.44 -3.37
CA PRO A 146 -11.95 -6.83 -4.52
C PRO A 146 -13.42 -6.43 -4.33
N LEU A 147 -14.01 -5.77 -5.33
CA LEU A 147 -15.45 -5.51 -5.36
C LEU A 147 -16.17 -6.87 -5.46
N ARG A 148 -17.07 -7.16 -4.51
CA ARG A 148 -17.84 -8.41 -4.44
C ARG A 148 -19.04 -8.39 -5.36
#